data_AF-A0A2N3VX86-F1
#
_entry.id   AF-A0A2N3VX86-F1
#
_cell.length_a   1.000
_cell.length_b   1.000
_cell.length_c   1.000
_cell.angle_alpha   90.00
_cell.angle_beta   90.00
_cell.angle_gamma   90.00
#
_symmetry.space_group_name_H-M   'P 1'
#
loop_
_entity.id
_entity.type
_entity.pdbx_description
1 polymer ?
#
loop_
_entity_poly.entity_id
_entity_poly.type
_entity_poly.pdbx_seq_one_letter_code
_entity_poly.pdbx_strand_id
1 'polypeptide(L)'
;MLRFRVSRDEFDPVPPAYSLGGILSSVRIPRPGRLAACTALALSAGMLLAGTASADEAPTAPKATVEAAKPSAGKPSGALPQRIHRSSAVAAATAAKPRLDLNKDGSTDLLYRGVDNQTYLETWTEKTNPAYANSFGAYKEIITPGDLDGNGIPELLTVQPDGTLSLYANMTNDGFTAYPNWSGGGWNAYNKIVGAADLTGDGKGDVLARTPGGDLYLYPGKGVAAGDPFSGRIKVGGGWQAYDQLVGANDMNGDGFGDVVARTPGGDLYFYAGTGDAAAPLKSRVRIGGGWTAYNQILSIDDGNGDGYADLAARSNGGTLYYYAADGKGNFQSPQLMGTGWEYTQAFSGSGANATPVKNAIVGRDAKGTLWQYYTEYNGQLSQRYRASDDGVFANARHLAFAASISGGLYGDLLQWDSGRLYIGVDLSDAGGGWGGFTTLVGPGDLNNDGKNDLLARDGSGTLYLYRGYGNGYQFASRLRIGGGWNAYDRIVGAGDLTGDGLTDIVARTGDGKLYLYQGTGVSTSPFKSRVYVGPGWQQFRNIAAPGDLNGDGRADLIATNSRGEAFRYDSNGYGGFKSRVKLGDGWNAYRDLF
;
A
#
# COMPACT_ATOMS: atom_id res chain seq x y z
N MET A 1 -30.63 13.04 -38.60
CA MET A 1 -31.44 14.08 -37.91
C MET A 1 -30.64 14.65 -36.74
N LEU A 2 -31.02 15.78 -36.13
CA LEU A 2 -30.14 16.57 -35.26
C LEU A 2 -30.60 16.62 -33.78
N ARG A 3 -29.61 16.68 -32.87
CA ARG A 3 -29.64 17.19 -31.47
C ARG A 3 -30.38 16.43 -30.34
N PHE A 4 -29.56 16.02 -29.35
CA PHE A 4 -29.69 16.20 -27.89
C PHE A 4 -31.07 16.39 -27.21
N ARG A 5 -31.33 15.58 -26.17
CA ARG A 5 -31.53 16.07 -24.79
C ARG A 5 -31.24 14.99 -23.74
N VAL A 6 -31.10 15.39 -22.47
CA VAL A 6 -30.86 14.53 -21.29
C VAL A 6 -31.76 14.98 -20.13
N SER A 7 -32.31 14.01 -19.42
CA SER A 7 -32.82 14.03 -18.03
C SER A 7 -32.57 12.59 -17.51
N ARG A 8 -31.94 12.30 -16.36
CA ARG A 8 -31.92 12.93 -15.02
C ARG A 8 -33.24 12.74 -14.25
N ASP A 9 -33.11 12.32 -12.99
CA ASP A 9 -34.10 12.27 -11.90
C ASP A 9 -35.24 11.21 -12.11
N GLU A 10 -35.74 10.44 -11.11
CA GLU A 10 -35.30 10.23 -9.71
C GLU A 10 -35.82 8.87 -9.13
N PHE A 11 -35.53 8.62 -7.85
CA PHE A 11 -35.74 7.43 -6.99
C PHE A 11 -37.15 6.75 -6.93
N ASP A 12 -37.14 5.40 -6.78
CA ASP A 12 -37.95 4.53 -5.87
C ASP A 12 -39.52 4.52 -5.86
N PRO A 13 -40.21 3.56 -5.17
CA PRO A 13 -39.88 2.15 -4.88
C PRO A 13 -41.03 1.11 -5.11
N VAL A 14 -40.65 -0.18 -4.99
CA VAL A 14 -41.41 -1.41 -4.60
C VAL A 14 -42.83 -1.22 -4.03
N PRO A 15 -43.90 -1.91 -4.53
CA PRO A 15 -44.42 -3.17 -3.91
C PRO A 15 -45.12 -4.16 -4.90
N PRO A 16 -45.86 -5.20 -4.46
CA PRO A 16 -45.34 -6.46 -3.91
C PRO A 16 -45.85 -7.71 -4.69
N ALA A 17 -45.43 -8.92 -4.27
CA ALA A 17 -45.74 -10.18 -4.95
C ALA A 17 -47.08 -10.84 -4.54
N TYR A 18 -47.74 -11.51 -5.50
CA TYR A 18 -48.75 -12.57 -5.30
C TYR A 18 -48.56 -13.69 -6.34
N SER A 19 -49.14 -14.87 -6.09
CA SER A 19 -48.83 -16.13 -6.81
C SER A 19 -50.06 -16.82 -7.44
N LEU A 20 -49.90 -18.07 -7.88
CA LEU A 20 -50.83 -18.95 -8.64
C LEU A 20 -50.85 -18.70 -10.17
N GLY A 21 -50.85 -19.72 -11.05
CA GLY A 21 -50.63 -21.16 -10.83
C GLY A 21 -50.95 -22.05 -12.05
N GLY A 22 -50.11 -23.08 -12.29
CA GLY A 22 -50.33 -24.20 -13.23
C GLY A 22 -50.13 -23.93 -14.74
N ILE A 23 -50.09 -24.90 -15.66
CA ILE A 23 -49.63 -26.32 -15.63
C ILE A 23 -49.68 -26.89 -17.09
N LEU A 24 -48.59 -27.54 -17.59
CA LEU A 24 -48.54 -28.47 -18.77
C LEU A 24 -48.98 -27.92 -20.18
N SER A 25 -48.69 -28.49 -21.37
CA SER A 25 -47.79 -29.58 -21.86
C SER A 25 -47.53 -29.41 -23.40
N SER A 26 -47.00 -30.40 -24.13
CA SER A 26 -46.69 -30.40 -25.59
C SER A 26 -46.73 -31.85 -26.17
N VAL A 27 -46.40 -32.24 -27.43
CA VAL A 27 -45.41 -31.80 -28.45
C VAL A 27 -45.59 -32.58 -29.81
N ARG A 28 -44.77 -32.28 -30.85
CA ARG A 28 -44.41 -33.10 -32.08
C ARG A 28 -45.38 -33.09 -33.30
N ILE A 29 -44.95 -32.80 -34.57
CA ILE A 29 -44.21 -33.57 -35.65
C ILE A 29 -45.17 -34.43 -36.54
N PRO A 30 -45.03 -34.64 -37.90
CA PRO A 30 -43.82 -34.85 -38.75
C PRO A 30 -43.75 -34.18 -40.18
N ARG A 31 -42.84 -34.69 -41.07
CA ARG A 31 -42.52 -34.36 -42.51
C ARG A 31 -42.71 -35.65 -43.41
N PRO A 32 -42.12 -35.92 -44.63
CA PRO A 32 -41.37 -35.14 -45.68
C PRO A 32 -41.63 -35.51 -47.20
N GLY A 33 -40.92 -34.88 -48.18
CA GLY A 33 -40.67 -35.35 -49.60
C GLY A 33 -40.68 -34.21 -50.66
N ARG A 34 -39.82 -34.03 -51.71
CA ARG A 34 -38.99 -34.83 -52.69
C ARG A 34 -39.67 -35.05 -54.08
N LEU A 35 -39.02 -34.94 -55.27
CA LEU A 35 -37.71 -34.39 -55.73
C LEU A 35 -37.63 -34.39 -57.31
N ALA A 36 -37.04 -33.38 -58.01
CA ALA A 36 -36.69 -33.41 -59.46
C ALA A 36 -35.68 -32.31 -59.92
N ALA A 37 -35.05 -32.44 -61.11
CA ALA A 37 -34.00 -31.54 -61.71
C ALA A 37 -33.91 -31.77 -63.26
N CYS A 38 -33.08 -31.13 -64.13
CA CYS A 38 -31.94 -30.18 -64.02
C CYS A 38 -32.21 -28.85 -64.80
N THR A 39 -31.47 -28.26 -65.78
CA THR A 39 -30.27 -28.59 -66.61
C THR A 39 -29.72 -27.33 -67.35
N ALA A 40 -28.39 -27.06 -67.39
CA ALA A 40 -27.62 -26.49 -68.55
C ALA A 40 -26.15 -26.09 -68.20
N LEU A 41 -25.26 -25.92 -69.20
CA LEU A 41 -23.80 -25.72 -69.05
C LEU A 41 -23.18 -24.77 -70.11
N ALA A 42 -22.23 -23.90 -69.75
CA ALA A 42 -21.37 -23.11 -70.66
C ALA A 42 -20.03 -22.70 -70.00
N LEU A 43 -19.06 -22.15 -70.77
CA LEU A 43 -17.63 -22.12 -70.41
C LEU A 43 -17.02 -20.73 -70.07
N SER A 44 -15.93 -20.79 -69.28
CA SER A 44 -14.70 -19.96 -69.31
C SER A 44 -14.74 -18.43 -69.18
N ALA A 45 -14.13 -17.91 -68.10
CA ALA A 45 -13.00 -16.97 -68.15
C ALA A 45 -12.28 -16.96 -66.78
N GLY A 46 -10.95 -16.77 -66.76
CA GLY A 46 -10.19 -16.74 -65.51
C GLY A 46 -9.95 -15.31 -65.02
N MET A 47 -10.12 -15.08 -63.71
CA MET A 47 -9.55 -13.91 -63.02
C MET A 47 -8.77 -14.34 -61.78
N LEU A 48 -7.55 -13.83 -61.68
CA LEU A 48 -6.65 -14.06 -60.56
C LEU A 48 -7.09 -13.19 -59.37
N LEU A 49 -8.04 -13.70 -58.58
CA LEU A 49 -8.34 -13.13 -57.27
C LEU A 49 -7.14 -13.37 -56.34
N ALA A 50 -6.26 -12.36 -56.25
CA ALA A 50 -5.27 -12.29 -55.19
C ALA A 50 -6.02 -12.28 -53.86
N GLY A 51 -5.93 -13.38 -53.12
CA GLY A 51 -6.49 -13.45 -51.78
C GLY A 51 -5.87 -12.36 -50.93
N THR A 52 -6.70 -11.45 -50.41
CA THR A 52 -6.29 -10.58 -49.32
C THR A 52 -5.72 -11.47 -48.23
N ALA A 53 -4.46 -11.26 -47.85
CA ALA A 53 -3.92 -11.92 -46.67
C ALA A 53 -4.89 -11.68 -45.53
N SER A 54 -5.32 -12.75 -44.85
CA SER A 54 -6.06 -12.57 -43.61
C SER A 54 -5.19 -11.68 -42.72
N ALA A 55 -5.79 -10.67 -42.10
CA ALA A 55 -5.20 -10.21 -40.86
C ALA A 55 -5.14 -11.43 -39.95
N ASP A 56 -3.96 -11.75 -39.40
CA ASP A 56 -3.89 -12.67 -38.29
C ASP A 56 -4.80 -12.09 -37.20
N GLU A 57 -5.80 -12.86 -36.74
CA GLU A 57 -6.55 -12.46 -35.56
C GLU A 57 -5.54 -12.27 -34.42
N ALA A 58 -5.53 -11.08 -33.83
CA ALA A 58 -4.58 -10.77 -32.76
C ALA A 58 -4.73 -11.84 -31.66
N PRO A 59 -3.63 -12.51 -31.26
CA PRO A 59 -3.72 -13.71 -30.44
C PRO A 59 -4.54 -13.44 -29.18
N THR A 60 -5.60 -14.23 -29.01
CA THR A 60 -6.59 -14.04 -27.97
C THR A 60 -5.90 -13.97 -26.61
N ALA A 61 -6.18 -12.92 -25.83
CA ALA A 61 -5.58 -12.75 -24.52
C ALA A 61 -5.79 -14.02 -23.68
N PRO A 62 -4.72 -14.66 -23.16
CA PRO A 62 -4.89 -15.70 -22.14
C PRO A 62 -5.59 -15.06 -20.94
N LYS A 63 -6.46 -15.79 -20.25
CA LYS A 63 -7.26 -15.24 -19.14
C LYS A 63 -6.92 -15.94 -17.83
N ALA A 64 -6.68 -15.16 -16.78
CA ALA A 64 -6.81 -15.66 -15.42
C ALA A 64 -8.31 -15.83 -15.13
N THR A 65 -8.82 -17.05 -15.30
CA THR A 65 -10.24 -17.41 -15.10
C THR A 65 -10.69 -17.41 -13.64
N VAL A 66 -9.78 -17.14 -12.71
CA VAL A 66 -10.00 -17.16 -11.26
C VAL A 66 -9.27 -15.97 -10.64
N GLU A 67 -10.00 -14.93 -10.22
CA GLU A 67 -9.44 -13.96 -9.29
C GLU A 67 -9.16 -14.68 -7.96
N ALA A 68 -7.93 -14.56 -7.44
CA ALA A 68 -7.59 -15.13 -6.14
C ALA A 68 -8.43 -14.45 -5.05
N ALA A 69 -9.14 -15.25 -4.25
CA ALA A 69 -9.89 -14.75 -3.12
C ALA A 69 -8.94 -14.04 -2.14
N LYS A 70 -9.16 -12.75 -1.92
CA LYS A 70 -8.37 -11.95 -0.98
C LYS A 70 -8.61 -12.44 0.46
N PRO A 71 -7.63 -12.36 1.37
CA PRO A 71 -7.88 -12.64 2.78
C PRO A 71 -8.83 -11.57 3.33
N SER A 72 -9.75 -11.95 4.22
CA SER A 72 -10.38 -10.95 5.07
C SER A 72 -9.40 -10.50 6.14
N ALA A 73 -9.52 -9.27 6.64
CA ALA A 73 -8.66 -8.76 7.71
C ALA A 73 -8.93 -9.39 9.10
N GLY A 74 -9.74 -10.45 9.17
CA GLY A 74 -10.33 -10.96 10.41
C GLY A 74 -11.19 -9.89 11.10
N LYS A 75 -11.40 -10.06 12.42
CA LYS A 75 -11.54 -8.92 13.33
C LYS A 75 -10.40 -9.07 14.36
N PRO A 76 -9.56 -8.04 14.59
CA PRO A 76 -8.61 -8.07 15.69
C PRO A 76 -9.33 -8.31 17.03
N SER A 77 -8.66 -8.99 17.95
CA SER A 77 -9.15 -9.23 19.31
C SER A 77 -8.44 -8.33 20.30
N GLY A 78 -9.15 -7.86 21.31
CA GLY A 78 -8.58 -7.02 22.35
C GLY A 78 -9.62 -6.48 23.31
N ALA A 79 -9.13 -5.82 24.35
CA ALA A 79 -9.91 -4.92 25.19
C ALA A 79 -9.07 -3.66 25.34
N LEU A 80 -9.61 -2.55 24.86
CA LEU A 80 -8.95 -1.25 24.96
C LEU A 80 -8.93 -0.82 26.46
N PRO A 81 -7.88 -0.12 26.93
CA PRO A 81 -7.83 0.39 28.31
C PRO A 81 -9.13 1.10 28.71
N GLN A 82 -9.63 0.81 29.92
CA GLN A 82 -10.78 1.54 30.43
C GLN A 82 -10.35 2.91 30.95
N ARG A 83 -10.94 3.99 30.41
CA ARG A 83 -10.84 5.33 31.01
C ARG A 83 -11.26 5.27 32.48
N ILE A 84 -10.31 5.49 33.38
CA ILE A 84 -10.60 5.64 34.80
C ILE A 84 -10.94 7.11 35.03
N HIS A 85 -12.23 7.45 35.10
CA HIS A 85 -12.69 8.78 35.51
C HIS A 85 -12.24 9.09 36.95
N ARG A 86 -11.01 9.59 37.12
CA ARG A 86 -10.47 9.97 38.43
C ARG A 86 -11.15 11.22 38.93
N SER A 87 -11.92 11.08 40.00
CA SER A 87 -12.58 12.19 40.68
C SER A 87 -11.56 13.06 41.43
N SER A 88 -11.06 14.08 40.72
CA SER A 88 -10.40 15.31 41.22
C SER A 88 -8.95 15.24 41.71
N ALA A 89 -8.36 16.45 41.82
CA ALA A 89 -7.20 16.81 42.66
C ALA A 89 -5.77 16.42 42.22
N VAL A 90 -5.48 16.44 40.91
CA VAL A 90 -4.14 16.83 40.41
C VAL A 90 -4.28 18.19 39.72
N ALA A 91 -3.28 19.06 39.85
CA ALA A 91 -3.42 20.47 39.50
C ALA A 91 -2.95 20.81 38.07
N ALA A 92 -3.85 21.48 37.32
CA ALA A 92 -3.53 22.46 36.28
C ALA A 92 -2.71 22.01 35.05
N ALA A 93 -2.59 20.71 34.76
CA ALA A 93 -2.29 20.26 33.39
C ALA A 93 -3.54 20.40 32.50
N THR A 94 -3.37 20.87 31.27
CA THR A 94 -4.44 20.83 30.25
C THR A 94 -4.44 19.41 29.68
N ALA A 95 -5.47 18.61 29.98
CA ALA A 95 -5.52 17.22 29.54
C ALA A 95 -5.43 17.10 28.00
N ALA A 96 -4.62 16.16 27.52
CA ALA A 96 -4.42 15.90 26.10
C ALA A 96 -5.76 15.55 25.42
N LYS A 97 -6.25 16.45 24.54
CA LYS A 97 -7.48 16.21 23.75
C LYS A 97 -7.28 15.01 22.81
N PRO A 98 -8.29 14.15 22.59
CA PRO A 98 -8.24 13.15 21.53
C PRO A 98 -8.19 13.82 20.15
N ARG A 99 -7.38 13.30 19.24
CA ARG A 99 -7.23 13.81 17.85
C ARG A 99 -8.15 13.15 16.83
N LEU A 100 -9.03 12.26 17.30
CA LEU A 100 -10.15 11.69 16.57
C LEU A 100 -11.13 11.08 17.60
N ASP A 101 -12.31 11.65 17.76
CA ASP A 101 -13.32 11.19 18.74
C ASP A 101 -14.70 11.18 18.07
N LEU A 102 -14.95 10.16 17.26
CA LEU A 102 -16.13 10.05 16.39
C LEU A 102 -17.39 9.80 17.22
N ASN A 103 -17.31 8.89 18.20
CA ASN A 103 -18.43 8.56 19.07
C ASN A 103 -18.71 9.63 20.15
N LYS A 104 -17.74 10.53 20.42
CA LYS A 104 -17.79 11.61 21.42
C LYS A 104 -17.82 11.09 22.86
N ASP A 105 -17.08 10.00 23.12
CA ASP A 105 -16.85 9.46 24.48
C ASP A 105 -15.63 10.08 25.19
N GLY A 106 -14.83 10.87 24.47
CA GLY A 106 -13.64 11.56 24.99
C GLY A 106 -12.34 10.79 24.82
N SER A 107 -12.36 9.57 24.28
CA SER A 107 -11.18 8.77 23.93
C SER A 107 -10.81 8.96 22.46
N THR A 108 -9.56 8.65 22.03
CA THR A 108 -9.23 8.76 20.60
C THR A 108 -9.48 7.46 19.84
N ASP A 109 -10.51 7.43 18.99
CA ASP A 109 -10.87 6.26 18.19
C ASP A 109 -9.76 5.84 17.23
N LEU A 110 -9.62 4.53 17.02
CA LEU A 110 -8.50 3.97 16.26
C LEU A 110 -8.90 3.64 14.82
N LEU A 111 -8.40 4.44 13.87
CA LEU A 111 -8.46 4.11 12.44
C LEU A 111 -7.28 3.23 12.01
N TYR A 112 -7.57 2.18 11.24
CA TYR A 112 -6.54 1.35 10.63
C TYR A 112 -6.99 0.78 9.27
N ARG A 113 -6.02 0.36 8.45
CA ARG A 113 -6.26 -0.34 7.18
C ARG A 113 -6.02 -1.84 7.34
N GLY A 114 -6.96 -2.68 6.90
CA GLY A 114 -6.81 -4.15 6.85
C GLY A 114 -6.09 -4.67 5.59
N VAL A 115 -5.69 -5.94 5.58
CA VAL A 115 -5.05 -6.59 4.40
C VAL A 115 -5.92 -6.60 3.14
N ASP A 116 -7.24 -6.50 3.31
CA ASP A 116 -8.24 -6.42 2.24
C ASP A 116 -8.36 -5.01 1.62
N ASN A 117 -7.60 -4.04 2.16
CA ASN A 117 -7.64 -2.62 1.86
C ASN A 117 -8.93 -1.90 2.30
N GLN A 118 -9.69 -2.42 3.27
CA GLN A 118 -10.73 -1.62 3.93
C GLN A 118 -10.15 -0.79 5.09
N THR A 119 -10.77 0.36 5.35
CA THR A 119 -10.51 1.18 6.54
C THR A 119 -11.49 0.76 7.63
N TYR A 120 -10.99 0.56 8.83
CA TYR A 120 -11.74 0.11 9.99
C TYR A 120 -11.63 1.13 11.12
N LEU A 121 -12.65 1.15 11.97
CA LEU A 121 -12.77 2.00 13.14
C LEU A 121 -13.04 1.11 14.36
N GLU A 122 -12.13 1.10 15.33
CA GLU A 122 -12.42 0.55 16.67
C GLU A 122 -12.62 1.73 17.61
N THR A 123 -13.85 1.84 18.12
CA THR A 123 -14.22 2.84 19.13
C THR A 123 -14.18 2.24 20.52
N TRP A 124 -13.92 3.05 21.54
CA TRP A 124 -13.47 2.54 22.85
C TRP A 124 -14.58 1.90 23.70
N THR A 125 -15.83 2.01 23.25
CA THR A 125 -17.03 1.66 24.03
C THR A 125 -18.03 0.73 23.33
N GLU A 126 -17.92 0.48 22.01
CA GLU A 126 -18.95 -0.24 21.23
C GLU A 126 -18.49 -1.62 20.68
N LYS A 127 -19.44 -2.55 20.48
CA LYS A 127 -19.15 -3.93 20.05
C LYS A 127 -19.10 -4.16 18.54
N THR A 128 -19.77 -3.30 17.77
CA THR A 128 -19.90 -3.44 16.32
C THR A 128 -19.03 -2.40 15.62
N ASN A 129 -17.72 -2.71 15.47
CA ASN A 129 -16.79 -2.03 14.56
C ASN A 129 -17.50 -1.84 13.20
N PRO A 130 -17.91 -0.61 12.85
CA PRO A 130 -18.53 -0.35 11.57
C PRO A 130 -17.38 -0.18 10.57
N ALA A 131 -17.26 -1.10 9.62
CA ALA A 131 -16.29 -0.96 8.55
C ALA A 131 -16.58 0.35 7.80
N TYR A 132 -15.71 1.36 7.96
CA TYR A 132 -15.93 2.66 7.36
C TYR A 132 -15.71 2.55 5.85
N ALA A 133 -16.82 2.47 5.10
CA ALA A 133 -16.80 2.29 3.67
C ALA A 133 -15.95 3.41 3.01
N ASN A 134 -14.80 3.01 2.43
CA ASN A 134 -13.68 3.84 1.98
C ASN A 134 -14.08 5.06 1.12
N SER A 135 -14.62 6.11 1.74
CA SER A 135 -15.07 7.32 1.05
C SER A 135 -13.91 8.23 0.63
N PHE A 136 -12.69 7.93 1.11
CA PHE A 136 -11.45 8.64 0.78
C PHE A 136 -10.74 8.08 -0.48
N GLY A 137 -11.30 7.06 -1.14
CA GLY A 137 -10.69 6.42 -2.30
C GLY A 137 -9.36 5.70 -1.97
N ALA A 138 -8.41 5.75 -2.90
CA ALA A 138 -7.07 5.21 -2.70
C ALA A 138 -6.15 6.24 -2.04
N TYR A 139 -5.59 5.89 -0.88
CA TYR A 139 -4.65 6.72 -0.11
C TYR A 139 -3.37 5.93 0.22
N LYS A 140 -2.31 6.62 0.66
CA LYS A 140 -1.08 6.03 1.22
C LYS A 140 -0.97 6.17 2.73
N GLU A 141 -1.53 7.23 3.31
CA GLU A 141 -1.42 7.57 4.74
C GLU A 141 -2.70 8.27 5.21
N ILE A 142 -3.12 8.01 6.46
CA ILE A 142 -4.18 8.74 7.18
C ILE A 142 -3.54 9.42 8.38
N ILE A 143 -3.86 10.69 8.55
CA ILE A 143 -3.30 11.57 9.58
C ILE A 143 -4.43 12.16 10.40
N THR A 144 -4.29 12.08 11.73
CA THR A 144 -5.13 12.73 12.73
C THR A 144 -4.38 13.95 13.29
N PRO A 145 -4.55 15.16 12.72
CA PRO A 145 -3.94 16.39 13.24
C PRO A 145 -4.52 16.80 14.59
N GLY A 146 -5.79 16.47 14.83
CA GLY A 146 -6.61 17.08 15.88
C GLY A 146 -7.47 18.21 15.32
N ASP A 147 -7.72 19.21 16.16
CA ASP A 147 -8.51 20.43 15.93
C ASP A 147 -7.76 21.39 14.97
N LEU A 148 -7.71 21.06 13.67
CA LEU A 148 -6.88 21.76 12.67
C LEU A 148 -7.57 23.03 12.16
N ASP A 149 -8.91 23.04 12.11
CA ASP A 149 -9.68 24.23 11.77
C ASP A 149 -9.99 25.15 12.97
N GLY A 150 -9.74 24.69 14.20
CA GLY A 150 -9.93 25.45 15.43
C GLY A 150 -11.39 25.55 15.91
N ASN A 151 -12.31 24.73 15.38
CA ASN A 151 -13.72 24.72 15.80
C ASN A 151 -13.96 23.95 17.12
N GLY A 152 -13.01 23.14 17.57
CA GLY A 152 -13.14 22.27 18.76
C GLY A 152 -13.42 20.79 18.46
N ILE A 153 -13.54 20.41 17.18
CA ILE A 153 -13.78 19.04 16.69
C ILE A 153 -12.54 18.58 15.89
N PRO A 154 -12.10 17.32 15.98
CA PRO A 154 -10.95 16.86 15.19
C PRO A 154 -11.25 16.65 13.69
N GLU A 155 -10.27 17.03 12.86
CA GLU A 155 -10.26 16.80 11.41
C GLU A 155 -9.57 15.49 11.01
N LEU A 156 -9.83 15.03 9.78
CA LEU A 156 -9.06 13.97 9.13
C LEU A 156 -8.29 14.49 7.91
N LEU A 157 -7.06 14.03 7.76
CA LEU A 157 -6.21 14.26 6.59
C LEU A 157 -5.88 12.94 5.91
N THR A 158 -5.99 12.87 4.58
CA THR A 158 -5.56 11.70 3.79
C THR A 158 -4.58 12.11 2.70
N VAL A 159 -3.54 11.29 2.49
CA VAL A 159 -2.55 11.51 1.44
C VAL A 159 -2.80 10.50 0.33
N GLN A 160 -3.10 10.95 -0.89
CA GLN A 160 -3.21 10.12 -2.08
C GLN A 160 -1.81 9.70 -2.58
N PRO A 161 -1.67 8.59 -3.35
CA PRO A 161 -0.37 8.16 -3.89
C PRO A 161 0.35 9.24 -4.71
N ASP A 162 -0.39 10.07 -5.45
CA ASP A 162 0.15 11.17 -6.27
C ASP A 162 0.64 12.39 -5.48
N GLY A 163 0.54 12.35 -4.16
CA GLY A 163 0.92 13.47 -3.30
C GLY A 163 -0.15 14.56 -3.20
N THR A 164 -1.39 14.31 -3.60
CA THR A 164 -2.52 15.10 -3.12
C THR A 164 -2.71 14.84 -1.63
N LEU A 165 -2.73 15.89 -0.82
CA LEU A 165 -3.25 15.85 0.55
C LEU A 165 -4.68 16.40 0.52
N SER A 166 -5.61 15.73 1.19
CA SER A 166 -7.02 16.09 1.25
C SER A 166 -7.52 16.21 2.69
N LEU A 167 -8.23 17.30 2.98
CA LEU A 167 -8.81 17.64 4.28
C LEU A 167 -10.28 17.28 4.33
N TYR A 168 -10.70 16.60 5.39
CA TYR A 168 -12.09 16.28 5.71
C TYR A 168 -12.41 16.88 7.09
N ALA A 169 -13.19 17.96 7.07
CA ALA A 169 -13.75 18.60 8.26
C ALA A 169 -15.28 18.42 8.27
N ASN A 170 -15.92 18.68 9.41
CA ASN A 170 -17.29 18.25 9.75
C ASN A 170 -17.40 16.73 10.01
N MET A 171 -16.92 16.31 11.18
CA MET A 171 -17.07 14.94 11.68
C MET A 171 -18.49 14.68 12.20
N THR A 172 -19.16 13.64 11.68
CA THR A 172 -20.43 13.11 12.21
C THR A 172 -20.16 11.95 13.18
N ASN A 173 -21.18 11.47 13.88
CA ASN A 173 -21.03 10.30 14.76
C ASN A 173 -20.75 8.99 13.98
N ASP A 174 -20.97 8.99 12.66
CA ASP A 174 -20.83 7.83 11.78
C ASP A 174 -19.60 7.93 10.85
N GLY A 175 -18.81 9.01 10.94
CA GLY A 175 -17.61 9.23 10.11
C GLY A 175 -17.42 10.65 9.58
N PHE A 176 -16.67 10.76 8.49
CA PHE A 176 -16.41 12.01 7.79
C PHE A 176 -17.26 12.15 6.51
N THR A 177 -17.32 13.37 5.98
CA THR A 177 -17.93 13.71 4.69
C THR A 177 -17.32 12.90 3.54
N ALA A 178 -18.14 12.55 2.54
CA ALA A 178 -17.69 11.81 1.35
C ALA A 178 -16.83 12.64 0.36
N TYR A 179 -16.67 13.94 0.61
CA TYR A 179 -15.89 14.85 -0.24
C TYR A 179 -15.01 15.73 0.64
N PRO A 180 -13.72 15.93 0.28
CA PRO A 180 -12.83 16.79 1.04
C PRO A 180 -13.22 18.26 0.90
N ASN A 181 -13.05 19.01 1.99
CA ASN A 181 -13.27 20.45 2.04
C ASN A 181 -12.16 21.22 1.30
N TRP A 182 -10.97 20.63 1.22
CA TRP A 182 -9.82 21.13 0.47
C TRP A 182 -8.91 19.97 0.03
N SER A 183 -8.25 20.12 -1.11
CA SER A 183 -7.16 19.24 -1.55
C SER A 183 -6.02 20.04 -2.18
N GLY A 184 -4.77 19.61 -1.97
CA GLY A 184 -3.58 20.25 -2.54
C GLY A 184 -2.43 19.27 -2.80
N GLY A 185 -1.79 19.38 -3.97
CA GLY A 185 -0.70 18.49 -4.41
C GLY A 185 0.67 18.83 -3.80
N GLY A 186 1.64 17.93 -4.04
CA GLY A 186 3.06 18.12 -3.69
C GLY A 186 3.54 17.37 -2.43
N TRP A 187 2.67 16.61 -1.76
CA TRP A 187 3.00 15.85 -0.54
C TRP A 187 3.71 14.51 -0.82
N ASN A 188 3.85 14.14 -2.10
CA ASN A 188 4.81 13.16 -2.59
C ASN A 188 6.28 13.58 -2.31
N ALA A 189 6.54 14.86 -2.00
CA ALA A 189 7.84 15.31 -1.48
C ALA A 189 8.21 14.71 -0.10
N TYR A 190 7.29 14.00 0.57
CA TYR A 190 7.43 13.51 1.93
C TYR A 190 7.23 11.99 2.09
N ASN A 191 8.03 11.40 2.97
CA ASN A 191 8.09 9.96 3.29
C ASN A 191 7.64 9.60 4.71
N LYS A 192 7.29 10.61 5.53
CA LYS A 192 6.58 10.49 6.81
C LYS A 192 5.74 11.76 6.95
N ILE A 193 4.45 11.64 7.21
CA ILE A 193 3.59 12.78 7.54
C ILE A 193 2.77 12.39 8.77
N VAL A 194 2.87 13.17 9.85
CA VAL A 194 2.14 12.91 11.11
C VAL A 194 1.55 14.18 11.68
N GLY A 195 0.33 14.07 12.21
CA GLY A 195 -0.27 15.08 13.07
C GLY A 195 0.38 15.02 14.44
N ALA A 196 0.62 16.17 15.07
CA ALA A 196 1.38 16.25 16.32
C ALA A 196 0.59 16.78 17.52
N ALA A 197 -0.70 17.15 17.34
CA ALA A 197 -1.38 18.16 18.14
C ALA A 197 -0.70 19.54 17.98
N ASP A 198 -0.85 20.44 18.96
CA ASP A 198 -0.38 21.82 18.87
C ASP A 198 1.12 21.95 19.22
N LEU A 199 1.95 22.17 18.20
CA LEU A 199 3.39 22.44 18.35
C LEU A 199 3.70 23.94 18.45
N THR A 200 2.75 24.81 18.09
CA THR A 200 2.94 26.27 17.99
C THR A 200 2.36 27.08 19.14
N GLY A 201 1.58 26.44 20.03
CA GLY A 201 0.91 27.08 21.16
C GLY A 201 -0.27 27.97 20.76
N ASP A 202 -0.81 27.79 19.54
CA ASP A 202 -1.87 28.62 18.96
C ASP A 202 -3.28 28.01 19.09
N GLY A 203 -3.35 26.80 19.66
CA GLY A 203 -4.58 26.07 20.02
C GLY A 203 -5.02 25.00 19.00
N LYS A 204 -4.27 24.80 17.91
CA LYS A 204 -4.71 24.01 16.75
C LYS A 204 -3.84 22.77 16.49
N GLY A 205 -4.36 21.83 15.72
CA GLY A 205 -3.61 20.66 15.27
C GLY A 205 -2.57 20.98 14.20
N ASP A 206 -1.30 20.70 14.48
CA ASP A 206 -0.19 20.87 13.54
C ASP A 206 0.23 19.55 12.87
N VAL A 207 0.92 19.66 11.72
CA VAL A 207 1.49 18.52 10.99
C VAL A 207 3.01 18.64 10.86
N LEU A 208 3.70 17.52 11.08
CA LEU A 208 5.12 17.34 10.78
C LEU A 208 5.28 16.48 9.52
N ALA A 209 6.08 16.96 8.56
CA ALA A 209 6.32 16.31 7.29
C ALA A 209 7.82 16.16 7.00
N ARG A 210 8.28 14.93 6.78
CA ARG A 210 9.70 14.59 6.55
C ARG A 210 9.96 14.22 5.11
N THR A 211 11.01 14.78 4.52
CA THR A 211 11.50 14.43 3.17
C THR A 211 12.32 13.13 3.18
N PRO A 212 12.48 12.44 2.03
CA PRO A 212 13.44 11.34 1.86
C PRO A 212 14.87 11.66 2.34
N GLY A 213 15.32 12.89 2.13
CA GLY A 213 16.64 13.36 2.60
C GLY A 213 16.74 13.62 4.11
N GLY A 214 15.64 13.53 4.86
CA GLY A 214 15.61 13.73 6.30
C GLY A 214 15.56 15.19 6.77
N ASP A 215 15.24 16.13 5.89
CA ASP A 215 14.71 17.43 6.32
C ASP A 215 13.29 17.24 6.85
N LEU A 216 13.03 17.74 8.06
CA LEU A 216 11.71 17.79 8.71
C LEU A 216 11.16 19.22 8.67
N TYR A 217 9.89 19.34 8.33
CA TYR A 217 9.14 20.60 8.28
C TYR A 217 7.92 20.52 9.18
N LEU A 218 7.65 21.63 9.88
CA LEU A 218 6.39 21.92 10.55
C LEU A 218 5.46 22.62 9.56
N TYR A 219 4.20 22.22 9.58
CA TYR A 219 3.08 22.84 8.89
C TYR A 219 2.08 23.31 9.94
N PRO A 220 2.14 24.60 10.36
CA PRO A 220 1.27 25.12 11.40
C PRO A 220 -0.19 25.21 10.93
N GLY A 221 -1.16 24.85 11.76
CA GLY A 221 -2.57 24.99 11.47
C GLY A 221 -2.97 26.45 11.25
N LYS A 222 -3.75 26.75 10.20
CA LYS A 222 -4.34 28.09 10.02
C LYS A 222 -5.56 28.31 10.91
N GLY A 223 -6.36 27.27 11.13
CA GLY A 223 -7.69 27.40 11.72
C GLY A 223 -8.76 27.72 10.66
N VAL A 224 -8.77 26.95 9.56
CA VAL A 224 -9.77 27.09 8.49
C VAL A 224 -10.19 25.73 7.91
N ALA A 225 -11.50 25.49 7.81
CA ALA A 225 -12.06 24.28 7.19
C ALA A 225 -12.03 24.32 5.66
N ALA A 226 -11.81 25.49 5.06
CA ALA A 226 -11.97 25.72 3.62
C ALA A 226 -10.83 26.58 3.07
N GLY A 227 -10.25 26.13 1.95
CA GLY A 227 -8.96 26.63 1.46
C GLY A 227 -7.79 25.87 2.09
N ASP A 228 -6.57 26.28 1.74
CA ASP A 228 -5.34 25.66 2.25
C ASP A 228 -5.26 25.78 3.78
N PRO A 229 -5.22 24.67 4.54
CA PRO A 229 -5.32 24.70 5.99
C PRO A 229 -4.01 25.00 6.72
N PHE A 230 -2.86 25.11 6.04
CA PHE A 230 -1.55 25.26 6.71
C PHE A 230 -0.86 26.59 6.44
N SER A 231 -0.26 27.18 7.46
CA SER A 231 0.68 28.28 7.28
C SER A 231 1.93 27.84 6.49
N GLY A 232 2.70 28.79 5.96
CA GLY A 232 3.91 28.49 5.21
C GLY A 232 4.89 27.64 6.03
N ARG A 233 5.25 26.46 5.51
CA ARG A 233 6.02 25.45 6.25
C ARG A 233 7.33 26.01 6.85
N ILE A 234 7.63 25.63 8.07
CA ILE A 234 8.85 26.04 8.80
C ILE A 234 9.79 24.83 8.87
N LYS A 235 11.09 25.02 8.61
CA LYS A 235 12.06 23.93 8.67
C LYS A 235 12.51 23.69 10.12
N VAL A 236 12.15 22.54 10.68
CA VAL A 236 12.54 22.10 12.04
C VAL A 236 14.02 21.72 12.07
N GLY A 237 14.51 21.04 11.03
CA GLY A 237 15.92 20.65 10.93
C GLY A 237 16.18 19.59 9.86
N GLY A 238 17.42 19.14 9.78
CA GLY A 238 17.84 17.96 9.00
C GLY A 238 18.29 16.81 9.91
N GLY A 239 18.57 15.64 9.34
CA GLY A 239 19.05 14.46 10.08
C GLY A 239 17.94 13.50 10.52
N TRP A 240 16.67 13.78 10.22
CA TRP A 240 15.53 12.98 10.65
C TRP A 240 15.37 11.67 9.88
N GLN A 241 16.18 11.41 8.85
CA GLN A 241 16.31 10.09 8.21
C GLN A 241 17.04 9.06 9.10
N ALA A 242 17.56 9.46 10.26
CA ALA A 242 18.06 8.54 11.28
C ALA A 242 16.96 7.72 11.98
N TYR A 243 15.70 8.02 11.71
CA TYR A 243 14.51 7.41 12.32
C TYR A 243 13.71 6.60 11.31
N ASP A 244 13.24 5.40 11.69
CA ASP A 244 12.34 4.59 10.86
C ASP A 244 10.87 4.71 11.26
N GLN A 245 10.58 5.03 12.52
CA GLN A 245 9.27 5.54 12.95
C GLN A 245 9.39 6.94 13.51
N LEU A 246 8.39 7.77 13.19
CA LEU A 246 8.19 9.13 13.66
C LEU A 246 6.70 9.26 13.93
N VAL A 247 6.32 9.54 15.17
CA VAL A 247 4.94 9.57 15.66
C VAL A 247 4.73 10.90 16.36
N GLY A 248 3.75 11.67 15.92
CA GLY A 248 3.26 12.83 16.69
C GLY A 248 2.43 12.31 17.85
N ALA A 249 2.91 12.57 19.07
CA ALA A 249 2.50 11.86 20.27
C ALA A 249 1.49 12.61 21.13
N ASN A 250 1.15 13.87 20.79
CA ASN A 250 0.31 14.77 21.61
C ASN A 250 0.98 15.04 22.98
N ASP A 251 0.34 15.70 23.94
CA ASP A 251 1.01 16.07 25.20
C ASP A 251 1.26 14.86 26.13
N MET A 252 2.44 14.27 26.06
CA MET A 252 2.85 13.15 26.92
C MET A 252 3.42 13.61 28.28
N ASN A 253 3.65 14.91 28.46
CA ASN A 253 4.45 15.43 29.57
C ASN A 253 3.71 16.44 30.48
N GLY A 254 2.54 16.92 30.05
CA GLY A 254 1.68 17.85 30.77
C GLY A 254 2.11 19.32 30.63
N ASP A 255 2.95 19.68 29.65
CA ASP A 255 3.34 21.09 29.42
C ASP A 255 2.44 21.85 28.43
N GLY A 256 1.39 21.20 27.93
CA GLY A 256 0.32 21.81 27.13
C GLY A 256 0.58 21.82 25.62
N PHE A 257 1.66 21.20 25.15
CA PHE A 257 2.07 21.17 23.75
C PHE A 257 2.17 19.74 23.22
N GLY A 258 2.04 19.59 21.91
CA GLY A 258 2.21 18.32 21.22
C GLY A 258 3.66 17.82 21.27
N ASP A 259 3.86 16.59 21.75
CA ASP A 259 5.17 15.94 21.75
C ASP A 259 5.38 15.05 20.51
N VAL A 260 6.61 14.56 20.33
CA VAL A 260 6.99 13.65 19.25
C VAL A 260 7.82 12.50 19.79
N VAL A 261 7.52 11.29 19.32
CA VAL A 261 8.30 10.08 19.60
C VAL A 261 8.89 9.53 18.30
N ALA A 262 10.19 9.21 18.33
CA ALA A 262 10.93 8.77 17.16
C ALA A 262 11.82 7.55 17.45
N ARG A 263 11.76 6.53 16.59
CA ARG A 263 12.50 5.26 16.74
C ARG A 263 13.57 5.12 15.67
N THR A 264 14.78 4.72 16.04
CA THR A 264 15.83 4.37 15.07
C THR A 264 15.64 2.94 14.53
N PRO A 265 16.17 2.58 13.35
CA PRO A 265 16.14 1.18 12.87
C PRO A 265 16.79 0.17 13.83
N GLY A 266 17.65 0.62 14.75
CA GLY A 266 18.23 -0.20 15.82
C GLY A 266 17.34 -0.39 17.04
N GLY A 267 16.16 0.24 17.11
CA GLY A 267 15.21 0.11 18.20
C GLY A 267 15.50 0.97 19.42
N ASP A 268 16.33 2.02 19.30
CA ASP A 268 16.35 3.10 20.30
C ASP A 268 15.12 3.98 20.11
N LEU A 269 14.42 4.28 21.21
CA LEU A 269 13.29 5.20 21.21
C LEU A 269 13.68 6.54 21.86
N TYR A 270 13.32 7.63 21.19
CA TYR A 270 13.59 9.00 21.62
C TYR A 270 12.29 9.78 21.77
N PHE A 271 12.21 10.54 22.85
CA PHE A 271 11.19 11.56 23.11
C PHE A 271 11.72 12.93 22.72
N TYR A 272 10.85 13.75 22.13
CA TYR A 272 11.06 15.15 21.79
C TYR A 272 9.86 15.92 22.33
N ALA A 273 10.07 16.71 23.39
CA ALA A 273 8.99 17.52 23.92
C ALA A 273 8.64 18.68 22.97
N GLY A 274 7.37 19.08 22.92
CA GLY A 274 6.91 20.31 22.25
C GLY A 274 7.49 21.58 22.88
N THR A 275 7.16 22.76 22.35
CA THR A 275 7.64 24.05 22.93
C THR A 275 6.64 25.19 22.91
N GLY A 276 5.60 25.13 22.07
CA GLY A 276 4.75 26.29 21.82
C GLY A 276 5.45 27.42 21.06
N ASP A 277 6.52 27.12 20.33
CA ASP A 277 7.21 28.10 19.46
C ASP A 277 7.43 27.52 18.05
N ALA A 278 6.68 28.04 17.09
CA ALA A 278 6.76 27.66 15.69
C ALA A 278 8.18 27.79 15.08
N ALA A 279 9.05 28.66 15.64
CA ALA A 279 10.44 28.83 15.20
C ALA A 279 11.40 27.77 15.77
N ALA A 280 11.04 27.10 16.86
CA ALA A 280 11.85 26.09 17.54
C ALA A 280 10.99 24.95 18.14
N PRO A 281 10.12 24.29 17.36
CA PRO A 281 8.93 23.59 17.87
C PRO A 281 9.20 22.36 18.75
N LEU A 282 10.42 21.81 18.75
CA LEU A 282 10.80 20.63 19.52
C LEU A 282 12.06 20.87 20.35
N LYS A 283 12.02 20.45 21.63
CA LYS A 283 13.18 20.42 22.52
C LYS A 283 14.23 19.39 22.06
N SER A 284 15.44 19.45 22.62
CA SER A 284 16.48 18.44 22.35
C SER A 284 16.05 17.04 22.81
N ARG A 285 16.31 16.02 21.97
CA ARG A 285 15.85 14.64 22.19
C ARG A 285 16.35 14.01 23.49
N VAL A 286 15.49 13.25 24.14
CA VAL A 286 15.82 12.37 25.28
C VAL A 286 15.68 10.92 24.84
N ARG A 287 16.65 10.05 25.14
CA ARG A 287 16.53 8.61 24.86
C ARG A 287 15.75 7.94 25.99
N ILE A 288 14.55 7.45 25.68
CA ILE A 288 13.62 6.87 26.66
C ILE A 288 13.58 5.34 26.64
N GLY A 289 14.05 4.70 25.57
CA GLY A 289 14.05 3.23 25.49
C GLY A 289 15.05 2.63 24.50
N GLY A 290 15.17 1.31 24.56
CA GLY A 290 15.91 0.46 23.62
C GLY A 290 15.17 -0.87 23.43
N GLY A 291 15.50 -1.61 22.35
CA GLY A 291 14.82 -2.88 22.03
C GLY A 291 13.49 -2.74 21.29
N TRP A 292 13.12 -1.55 20.84
CA TRP A 292 11.87 -1.27 20.13
C TRP A 292 11.79 -1.86 18.70
N THR A 293 12.78 -2.66 18.30
CA THR A 293 12.72 -3.60 17.17
C THR A 293 11.81 -4.81 17.43
N ALA A 294 11.33 -5.00 18.66
CA ALA A 294 10.25 -5.94 18.97
C ALA A 294 8.89 -5.53 18.37
N TYR A 295 8.75 -4.26 17.99
CA TYR A 295 7.55 -3.64 17.44
C TYR A 295 7.76 -3.28 15.97
N ASN A 296 6.75 -3.50 15.12
CA ASN A 296 6.82 -3.09 13.72
C ASN A 296 6.26 -1.66 13.56
N GLN A 297 5.12 -1.38 14.20
CA GLN A 297 4.43 -0.09 14.19
C GLN A 297 4.24 0.45 15.61
N ILE A 298 4.33 1.78 15.73
CA ILE A 298 4.10 2.57 16.94
C ILE A 298 3.11 3.66 16.54
N LEU A 299 2.15 3.95 17.41
CA LEU A 299 1.15 5.00 17.23
C LEU A 299 0.86 5.67 18.57
N SER A 300 0.34 6.89 18.53
CA SER A 300 -0.31 7.47 19.69
C SER A 300 -1.78 7.05 19.75
N ILE A 301 -2.32 7.07 20.96
CA ILE A 301 -3.72 6.83 21.30
C ILE A 301 -4.24 7.93 22.25
N ASP A 302 -3.53 9.08 22.29
CA ASP A 302 -3.81 10.25 23.13
C ASP A 302 -4.14 9.86 24.59
N ASP A 303 -4.96 10.61 25.33
CA ASP A 303 -5.37 10.25 26.71
C ASP A 303 -6.30 9.01 26.72
N GLY A 304 -5.71 7.83 26.54
CA GLY A 304 -6.45 6.56 26.48
C GLY A 304 -6.90 6.04 27.85
N ASN A 305 -6.32 6.53 28.95
CA ASN A 305 -6.62 6.05 30.31
C ASN A 305 -7.37 7.04 31.21
N GLY A 306 -7.38 8.34 30.88
CA GLY A 306 -8.05 9.37 31.66
C GLY A 306 -7.23 9.98 32.80
N ASP A 307 -5.90 9.86 32.77
CA ASP A 307 -5.02 10.63 33.66
C ASP A 307 -4.52 11.95 33.05
N GLY A 308 -4.80 12.20 31.77
CA GLY A 308 -4.64 13.49 31.10
C GLY A 308 -3.36 13.64 30.29
N TYR A 309 -2.47 12.64 30.29
CA TYR A 309 -1.30 12.57 29.42
C TYR A 309 -1.59 11.74 28.18
N ALA A 310 -0.89 12.01 27.08
CA ALA A 310 -0.99 11.23 25.86
C ALA A 310 -0.18 9.93 25.93
N ASP A 311 -0.85 8.82 25.64
CA ASP A 311 -0.34 7.45 25.67
C ASP A 311 0.07 6.96 24.27
N LEU A 312 0.86 5.89 24.22
CA LEU A 312 1.17 5.17 22.98
C LEU A 312 0.56 3.76 22.95
N ALA A 313 0.34 3.26 21.75
CA ALA A 313 0.24 1.83 21.48
C ALA A 313 1.36 1.39 20.52
N ALA A 314 1.80 0.14 20.66
CA ALA A 314 2.83 -0.44 19.80
C ALA A 314 2.49 -1.89 19.42
N ARG A 315 2.49 -2.19 18.13
CA ARG A 315 2.20 -3.53 17.60
C ARG A 315 3.49 -4.33 17.49
N SER A 316 3.53 -5.49 18.13
CA SER A 316 4.65 -6.42 18.04
C SER A 316 4.75 -7.01 16.63
N ASN A 317 5.94 -7.49 16.28
CA ASN A 317 6.18 -8.17 14.99
C ASN A 317 5.30 -9.42 14.77
N GLY A 318 4.60 -9.91 15.81
CA GLY A 318 3.67 -11.03 15.76
C GLY A 318 2.19 -10.66 15.93
N GLY A 319 1.79 -9.40 15.70
CA GLY A 319 0.38 -9.00 15.71
C GLY A 319 -0.26 -8.83 17.11
N THR A 320 0.55 -8.78 18.17
CA THR A 320 0.08 -8.41 19.51
C THR A 320 0.18 -6.90 19.70
N LEU A 321 -0.91 -6.24 20.07
CA LEU A 321 -0.91 -4.81 20.39
C LEU A 321 -0.67 -4.61 21.89
N TYR A 322 0.25 -3.70 22.22
CA TYR A 322 0.58 -3.32 23.59
C TYR A 322 0.28 -1.84 23.85
N TYR A 323 -0.23 -1.57 25.03
CA TYR A 323 -0.54 -0.24 25.56
C TYR A 323 0.62 0.27 26.43
N TYR A 324 0.97 1.55 26.30
CA TYR A 324 2.02 2.24 27.04
C TYR A 324 1.48 3.54 27.65
N ALA A 325 1.09 3.49 28.93
CA ALA A 325 0.72 4.66 29.71
C ALA A 325 1.91 5.62 29.86
N ALA A 326 1.71 6.93 29.69
CA ALA A 326 2.72 7.94 30.00
C ALA A 326 2.98 8.06 31.52
N ASP A 327 4.09 8.71 31.89
CA ASP A 327 4.47 8.98 33.30
C ASP A 327 4.40 10.48 33.68
N GLY A 328 3.86 11.32 32.78
CA GLY A 328 3.82 12.77 32.91
C GLY A 328 5.19 13.46 32.85
N LYS A 329 6.22 12.81 32.27
CA LYS A 329 7.59 13.34 32.15
C LYS A 329 8.24 13.01 30.80
N GLY A 330 7.42 12.67 29.81
CA GLY A 330 7.91 12.25 28.49
C GLY A 330 8.43 10.81 28.42
N ASN A 331 8.06 9.94 29.36
CA ASN A 331 8.41 8.52 29.37
C ASN A 331 7.18 7.66 29.67
N PHE A 332 7.33 6.33 29.66
CA PHE A 332 6.23 5.37 29.82
C PHE A 332 6.36 4.48 31.06
N GLN A 333 5.20 4.04 31.55
CA GLN A 333 5.04 2.97 32.52
C GLN A 333 5.29 1.60 31.86
N SER A 334 5.26 0.52 32.66
CA SER A 334 5.35 -0.86 32.13
C SER A 334 4.20 -1.16 31.15
N PRO A 335 4.48 -1.75 29.97
CA PRO A 335 3.45 -1.99 28.97
C PRO A 335 2.41 -3.01 29.41
N GLN A 336 1.18 -2.82 28.95
CA GLN A 336 0.04 -3.70 29.20
C GLN A 336 -0.41 -4.36 27.87
N LEU A 337 -1.02 -5.55 27.97
CA LEU A 337 -1.58 -6.23 26.80
C LEU A 337 -2.90 -5.57 26.39
N MET A 338 -3.01 -5.15 25.12
CA MET A 338 -4.18 -4.49 24.56
C MET A 338 -4.97 -5.44 23.63
N GLY A 339 -4.28 -6.29 22.87
CA GLY A 339 -4.94 -7.28 22.00
C GLY A 339 -4.02 -8.16 21.16
N THR A 340 -4.61 -9.07 20.37
CA THR A 340 -3.96 -10.00 19.42
C THR A 340 -4.79 -10.14 18.14
N GLY A 341 -4.23 -10.56 17.01
CA GLY A 341 -4.95 -10.56 15.72
C GLY A 341 -4.75 -9.28 14.91
N TRP A 342 -3.82 -8.41 15.32
CA TRP A 342 -3.48 -7.17 14.63
C TRP A 342 -2.45 -7.36 13.53
N GLU A 343 -1.98 -8.58 13.28
CA GLU A 343 -1.16 -8.94 12.12
C GLU A 343 -1.82 -8.48 10.81
N TYR A 344 -3.13 -8.69 10.66
CA TYR A 344 -3.88 -8.32 9.45
C TYR A 344 -4.09 -6.80 9.24
N THR A 345 -3.48 -5.95 10.07
CA THR A 345 -3.42 -4.50 9.84
C THR A 345 -2.22 -4.16 8.95
N GLN A 346 -2.46 -3.46 7.84
CA GLN A 346 -1.39 -2.87 7.03
C GLN A 346 -0.75 -1.67 7.73
N ALA A 347 -1.57 -0.74 8.23
CA ALA A 347 -1.12 0.47 8.92
C ALA A 347 -2.21 1.06 9.81
N PHE A 348 -1.81 1.69 10.91
CA PHE A 348 -2.65 2.54 11.76
C PHE A 348 -2.53 4.02 11.34
N SER A 349 -3.60 4.81 11.51
CA SER A 349 -3.55 6.27 11.37
C SER A 349 -2.51 6.91 12.30
N GLY A 350 -1.86 7.99 11.88
CA GLY A 350 -0.94 8.76 12.73
C GLY A 350 0.39 8.06 13.11
N SER A 351 0.55 6.77 12.79
CA SER A 351 1.76 5.97 13.05
C SER A 351 3.01 6.40 12.27
N GLY A 352 2.85 7.31 11.29
CA GLY A 352 3.87 7.62 10.31
C GLY A 352 4.20 6.44 9.39
N ALA A 353 3.36 5.41 9.31
CA ALA A 353 3.52 4.36 8.32
C ALA A 353 3.13 4.92 6.93
N ASN A 354 4.14 5.34 6.16
CA ASN A 354 4.03 5.73 4.75
C ASN A 354 3.71 4.48 3.89
N ALA A 355 2.48 4.00 4.03
CA ALA A 355 2.15 2.58 3.90
C ALA A 355 1.93 2.10 2.47
N THR A 356 2.48 2.77 1.45
CA THR A 356 2.32 2.45 0.02
C THR A 356 2.69 1.00 -0.28
N PRO A 357 1.71 0.08 -0.44
CA PRO A 357 2.01 -1.25 -0.91
C PRO A 357 2.03 -1.16 -2.43
N VAL A 358 3.21 -0.90 -3.00
CA VAL A 358 3.37 -1.07 -4.45
C VAL A 358 2.97 -2.51 -4.85
N LYS A 359 3.16 -3.47 -3.93
CA LYS A 359 2.80 -4.88 -4.01
C LYS A 359 2.47 -5.41 -2.60
N ASN A 360 1.61 -6.42 -2.48
CA ASN A 360 1.16 -7.02 -1.21
C ASN A 360 1.05 -8.56 -1.24
N ALA A 361 1.69 -9.21 -2.21
CA ALA A 361 1.57 -10.63 -2.49
C ALA A 361 2.75 -11.14 -3.34
N ILE A 362 2.92 -12.46 -3.40
CA ILE A 362 3.74 -13.14 -4.42
C ILE A 362 2.91 -14.15 -5.22
N VAL A 363 3.33 -14.42 -6.46
CA VAL A 363 2.67 -15.40 -7.35
C VAL A 363 3.64 -16.51 -7.72
N GLY A 364 3.28 -17.74 -7.41
CA GLY A 364 4.00 -18.95 -7.81
C GLY A 364 3.32 -19.65 -8.98
N ARG A 365 4.08 -19.97 -10.04
CA ARG A 365 3.61 -20.79 -11.16
C ARG A 365 4.08 -22.23 -10.98
N ASP A 366 3.16 -23.18 -10.87
CA ASP A 366 3.51 -24.59 -10.69
C ASP A 366 3.91 -25.29 -12.00
N ALA A 367 4.28 -26.58 -11.90
CA ALA A 367 4.71 -27.39 -13.05
C ALA A 367 3.61 -27.64 -14.10
N LYS A 368 2.31 -27.50 -13.76
CA LYS A 368 1.21 -27.55 -14.72
C LYS A 368 0.98 -26.20 -15.40
N GLY A 369 1.56 -25.12 -14.88
CA GLY A 369 1.22 -23.76 -15.28
C GLY A 369 -0.03 -23.21 -14.62
N THR A 370 -0.45 -23.76 -13.48
CA THR A 370 -1.44 -23.11 -12.60
C THR A 370 -0.73 -22.01 -11.80
N LEU A 371 -1.36 -20.84 -11.66
CA LEU A 371 -0.91 -19.78 -10.78
C LEU A 371 -1.50 -19.93 -9.37
N TRP A 372 -0.67 -19.68 -8.37
CA TRP A 372 -1.02 -19.69 -6.96
C TRP A 372 -0.52 -18.40 -6.31
N GLN A 373 -1.40 -17.68 -5.64
CA GLN A 373 -1.11 -16.40 -4.98
C GLN A 373 -1.01 -16.60 -3.47
N TYR A 374 -0.05 -15.91 -2.86
CA TYR A 374 0.16 -15.82 -1.42
C TYR A 374 0.14 -14.34 -1.03
N TYR A 375 -0.67 -13.96 -0.05
CA TYR A 375 -0.76 -12.58 0.42
C TYR A 375 0.14 -12.35 1.64
N THR A 376 0.54 -11.09 1.83
CA THR A 376 1.19 -10.60 3.04
C THR A 376 0.26 -10.63 4.26
N GLU A 377 0.79 -11.03 5.42
CA GLU A 377 0.09 -10.95 6.72
C GLU A 377 0.73 -9.95 7.71
N TYR A 378 1.63 -9.06 7.26
CA TYR A 378 2.32 -8.00 8.03
C TYR A 378 2.91 -8.42 9.40
N ASN A 379 3.21 -9.71 9.57
CA ASN A 379 3.80 -10.36 10.75
C ASN A 379 5.06 -11.20 10.39
N GLY A 380 5.52 -11.07 9.15
CA GLY A 380 6.60 -11.88 8.59
C GLY A 380 6.18 -13.24 8.02
N GLN A 381 4.88 -13.52 7.92
CA GLN A 381 4.32 -14.72 7.29
C GLN A 381 3.53 -14.39 6.02
N LEU A 382 3.41 -15.40 5.17
CA LEU A 382 2.49 -15.41 4.04
C LEU A 382 1.24 -16.19 4.40
N SER A 383 0.11 -15.78 3.83
CA SER A 383 -1.15 -16.50 3.89
C SER A 383 -1.04 -17.93 3.36
N GLN A 384 -2.07 -18.75 3.66
CA GLN A 384 -2.36 -19.92 2.83
C GLN A 384 -2.42 -19.54 1.34
N ARG A 385 -2.14 -20.49 0.45
CA ARG A 385 -2.16 -20.25 -1.00
C ARG A 385 -3.57 -20.23 -1.56
N TYR A 386 -3.85 -19.24 -2.40
CA TYR A 386 -5.08 -19.13 -3.18
C TYR A 386 -4.79 -19.49 -4.64
N ARG A 387 -5.76 -20.10 -5.34
CA ARG A 387 -5.62 -20.44 -6.77
C ARG A 387 -5.95 -19.20 -7.61
N ALA A 388 -5.08 -18.83 -8.53
CA ALA A 388 -5.12 -17.58 -9.30
C ALA A 388 -5.21 -17.81 -10.83
N SER A 389 -5.37 -19.05 -11.27
CA SER A 389 -5.70 -19.41 -12.66
C SER A 389 -6.30 -20.80 -12.72
N ASP A 390 -6.83 -21.19 -13.88
CA ASP A 390 -7.02 -22.60 -14.18
C ASP A 390 -5.71 -23.34 -14.49
N ASP A 391 -5.79 -24.68 -14.46
CA ASP A 391 -4.67 -25.57 -14.76
C ASP A 391 -4.33 -25.50 -16.25
N GLY A 392 -3.04 -25.50 -16.58
CA GLY A 392 -2.56 -25.43 -17.96
C GLY A 392 -2.49 -24.02 -18.57
N VAL A 393 -3.26 -23.05 -18.06
CA VAL A 393 -3.39 -21.70 -18.66
C VAL A 393 -2.03 -21.05 -18.92
N PHE A 394 -1.12 -21.08 -17.95
CA PHE A 394 0.21 -20.48 -18.06
C PHE A 394 1.32 -21.51 -18.28
N ALA A 395 0.99 -22.73 -18.74
CA ALA A 395 1.98 -23.78 -19.00
C ALA A 395 3.03 -23.33 -20.04
N ASN A 396 2.54 -22.76 -21.14
CA ASN A 396 3.29 -22.37 -22.33
C ASN A 396 3.74 -20.91 -22.36
N ALA A 397 3.23 -20.06 -21.45
CA ALA A 397 3.63 -18.65 -21.35
C ALA A 397 5.13 -18.54 -21.11
N ARG A 398 5.89 -17.87 -21.99
CA ARG A 398 7.36 -17.90 -21.91
C ARG A 398 7.88 -16.90 -20.90
N HIS A 399 7.23 -15.75 -20.81
CA HIS A 399 7.60 -14.68 -19.91
C HIS A 399 6.42 -14.23 -19.07
N LEU A 400 6.60 -14.26 -17.75
CA LEU A 400 5.69 -13.72 -16.76
C LEU A 400 6.48 -12.89 -15.76
N ALA A 401 5.81 -11.92 -15.15
CA ALA A 401 6.25 -11.23 -13.94
C ALA A 401 5.04 -10.84 -13.11
N PHE A 402 5.24 -10.57 -11.82
CA PHE A 402 4.20 -10.02 -10.95
C PHE A 402 4.67 -8.65 -10.46
N ALA A 403 4.02 -7.62 -11.01
CA ALA A 403 4.40 -6.23 -10.89
C ALA A 403 3.69 -5.53 -9.73
N ALA A 404 4.20 -4.36 -9.36
CA ALA A 404 3.40 -3.36 -8.70
C ALA A 404 2.17 -2.95 -9.55
N SER A 405 1.12 -2.44 -8.91
CA SER A 405 -0.18 -2.19 -9.56
C SER A 405 -0.12 -1.08 -10.63
N ILE A 406 0.02 -1.47 -11.90
CA ILE A 406 0.00 -0.55 -13.07
C ILE A 406 -1.40 0.05 -13.26
N SER A 407 -2.42 -0.64 -12.75
CA SER A 407 -3.81 -0.20 -12.64
C SER A 407 -4.11 0.78 -11.50
N GLY A 408 -3.09 1.16 -10.69
CA GLY A 408 -3.24 2.15 -9.61
C GLY A 408 -3.94 1.63 -8.35
N GLY A 409 -4.17 0.32 -8.24
CA GLY A 409 -4.65 -0.33 -7.03
C GLY A 409 -3.53 -0.62 -6.02
N LEU A 410 -3.87 -1.33 -4.95
CA LEU A 410 -2.91 -1.82 -3.94
C LEU A 410 -2.50 -3.29 -4.14
N TYR A 411 -3.12 -3.98 -5.10
CA TYR A 411 -2.83 -5.36 -5.46
C TYR A 411 -1.95 -5.37 -6.72
N GLY A 412 -0.89 -6.17 -6.69
CA GLY A 412 0.03 -6.29 -7.83
C GLY A 412 -0.65 -6.81 -9.10
N ASP A 413 -0.13 -6.40 -10.26
CA ASP A 413 -0.64 -6.82 -11.57
C ASP A 413 0.20 -7.97 -12.15
N LEU A 414 -0.47 -9.01 -12.66
CA LEU A 414 0.19 -10.04 -13.47
C LEU A 414 0.60 -9.45 -14.81
N LEU A 415 1.85 -9.66 -15.22
CA LEU A 415 2.34 -9.32 -16.55
C LEU A 415 2.61 -10.60 -17.35
N GLN A 416 2.13 -10.66 -18.59
CA GLN A 416 2.58 -11.64 -19.58
C GLN A 416 3.02 -10.93 -20.86
N TRP A 417 4.21 -11.25 -21.38
CA TRP A 417 4.64 -10.76 -22.70
C TRP A 417 5.13 -11.89 -23.60
N ASP A 418 4.34 -12.18 -24.63
CA ASP A 418 4.57 -13.25 -25.61
C ASP A 418 4.18 -12.73 -27.01
N SER A 419 4.76 -13.34 -28.06
CA SER A 419 4.47 -13.00 -29.47
C SER A 419 4.52 -11.51 -29.85
N GLY A 420 5.28 -10.71 -29.09
CA GLY A 420 5.45 -9.28 -29.33
C GLY A 420 4.47 -8.35 -28.61
N ARG A 421 3.49 -8.88 -27.84
CA ARG A 421 2.49 -8.11 -27.09
C ARG A 421 2.77 -8.17 -25.58
N LEU A 422 2.14 -7.26 -24.82
CA LEU A 422 2.09 -7.28 -23.35
C LEU A 422 0.63 -7.31 -22.91
N TYR A 423 0.32 -8.12 -21.90
CA TYR A 423 -0.98 -8.22 -21.25
C TYR A 423 -0.81 -7.99 -19.74
N ILE A 424 -1.73 -7.25 -19.11
CA ILE A 424 -1.59 -6.74 -17.74
C ILE A 424 -2.86 -6.97 -16.90
N GLY A 425 -2.68 -7.35 -15.64
CA GLY A 425 -3.73 -7.44 -14.61
C GLY A 425 -4.58 -8.71 -14.71
N VAL A 426 -5.64 -8.79 -13.92
CA VAL A 426 -6.48 -10.01 -13.81
C VAL A 426 -7.21 -10.36 -15.12
N ASP A 427 -7.76 -9.36 -15.81
CA ASP A 427 -8.38 -9.53 -17.14
C ASP A 427 -7.36 -9.71 -18.27
N LEU A 428 -6.06 -9.55 -17.98
CA LEU A 428 -4.94 -9.53 -18.93
C LEU A 428 -5.22 -8.58 -20.11
N SER A 429 -5.43 -7.31 -19.75
CA SER A 429 -5.67 -6.20 -20.66
C SER A 429 -4.49 -5.98 -21.60
N ASP A 430 -4.78 -5.85 -22.90
CA ASP A 430 -3.76 -5.74 -23.95
C ASP A 430 -3.11 -4.34 -23.96
N ALA A 431 -1.86 -4.28 -23.54
CA ALA A 431 -1.01 -3.08 -23.50
C ALA A 431 -0.21 -2.87 -24.80
N GLY A 432 -0.71 -3.40 -25.92
CA GLY A 432 -0.19 -3.18 -27.27
C GLY A 432 1.00 -4.06 -27.66
N GLY A 433 1.52 -3.78 -28.85
CA GLY A 433 2.67 -4.49 -29.44
C GLY A 433 4.00 -3.76 -29.24
N GLY A 434 5.10 -4.44 -29.60
CA GLY A 434 6.48 -3.94 -29.53
C GLY A 434 7.32 -4.54 -28.39
N TRP A 435 6.74 -5.42 -27.59
CA TRP A 435 7.36 -5.98 -26.37
C TRP A 435 8.28 -7.17 -26.62
N GLY A 436 8.28 -7.74 -27.83
CA GLY A 436 9.02 -8.96 -28.18
C GLY A 436 10.55 -8.85 -28.16
N GLY A 437 11.09 -7.64 -28.06
CA GLY A 437 12.54 -7.40 -27.88
C GLY A 437 13.01 -7.50 -26.42
N PHE A 438 12.10 -7.64 -25.45
CA PHE A 438 12.43 -7.62 -24.02
C PHE A 438 12.59 -9.02 -23.42
N THR A 439 13.70 -9.22 -22.72
CA THR A 439 14.05 -10.47 -22.02
C THR A 439 13.56 -10.47 -20.57
N THR A 440 13.22 -9.31 -20.02
CA THR A 440 12.77 -9.16 -18.63
C THR A 440 11.92 -7.90 -18.51
N LEU A 441 10.71 -8.03 -17.96
CA LEU A 441 9.90 -6.93 -17.45
C LEU A 441 9.85 -7.02 -15.92
N VAL A 442 9.88 -5.88 -15.25
CA VAL A 442 9.77 -5.75 -13.80
C VAL A 442 8.95 -4.49 -13.52
N GLY A 443 7.82 -4.58 -12.83
CA GLY A 443 7.14 -3.41 -12.29
C GLY A 443 7.49 -3.27 -10.81
N PRO A 444 8.41 -2.37 -10.41
CA PRO A 444 8.91 -2.35 -9.04
C PRO A 444 8.07 -1.49 -8.09
N GLY A 445 7.27 -0.58 -8.65
CA GLY A 445 6.67 0.54 -7.94
C GLY A 445 6.82 1.81 -8.77
N ASP A 446 6.46 2.96 -8.21
CA ASP A 446 6.68 4.27 -8.80
C ASP A 446 8.17 4.67 -8.71
N LEU A 447 8.85 4.88 -9.85
CA LEU A 447 10.26 5.30 -9.91
C LEU A 447 10.43 6.80 -10.21
N ASN A 448 9.34 7.54 -10.46
CA ASN A 448 9.38 8.99 -10.70
C ASN A 448 8.51 9.83 -9.76
N ASN A 449 8.01 9.22 -8.69
CA ASN A 449 7.29 9.84 -7.59
C ASN A 449 6.07 10.69 -8.03
N ASP A 450 5.27 10.20 -8.97
CA ASP A 450 4.00 10.83 -9.42
C ASP A 450 2.72 10.07 -9.01
N GLY A 451 2.87 9.04 -8.17
CA GLY A 451 1.79 8.22 -7.62
C GLY A 451 1.42 7.00 -8.45
N LYS A 452 2.14 6.71 -9.54
CA LYS A 452 1.79 5.65 -10.50
C LYS A 452 2.92 4.66 -10.63
N ASN A 453 2.58 3.37 -10.59
CA ASN A 453 3.59 2.33 -10.66
C ASN A 453 4.14 2.19 -12.09
N ASP A 454 5.47 2.12 -12.17
CA ASP A 454 6.23 2.09 -13.41
C ASP A 454 6.59 0.67 -13.85
N LEU A 455 7.07 0.56 -15.09
CA LEU A 455 7.60 -0.67 -15.65
C LEU A 455 9.04 -0.48 -16.14
N LEU A 456 9.94 -1.34 -15.65
CA LEU A 456 11.28 -1.52 -16.19
C LEU A 456 11.28 -2.62 -17.25
N ALA A 457 11.91 -2.36 -18.39
CA ALA A 457 12.04 -3.32 -19.48
C ALA A 457 13.49 -3.47 -19.93
N ARG A 458 14.03 -4.70 -19.92
CA ARG A 458 15.41 -5.01 -20.36
C ARG A 458 15.39 -5.71 -21.71
N ASP A 459 16.05 -5.14 -22.70
CA ASP A 459 16.12 -5.73 -24.05
C ASP A 459 17.17 -6.84 -24.17
N GLY A 460 17.20 -7.52 -25.32
CA GLY A 460 18.19 -8.55 -25.64
C GLY A 460 19.66 -8.08 -25.69
N SER A 461 19.93 -6.77 -25.76
CA SER A 461 21.28 -6.20 -25.67
C SER A 461 21.74 -5.98 -24.22
N GLY A 462 20.85 -6.12 -23.25
CA GLY A 462 21.10 -5.70 -21.87
C GLY A 462 20.94 -4.20 -21.65
N THR A 463 20.19 -3.50 -22.51
CA THR A 463 19.76 -2.11 -22.26
C THR A 463 18.46 -2.11 -21.46
N LEU A 464 18.44 -1.37 -20.36
CA LEU A 464 17.27 -1.16 -19.51
C LEU A 464 16.57 0.16 -19.87
N TYR A 465 15.23 0.12 -19.91
CA TYR A 465 14.36 1.26 -20.15
C TYR A 465 13.33 1.41 -19.03
N LEU A 466 12.94 2.65 -18.74
CA LEU A 466 11.79 3.00 -17.90
C LEU A 466 10.59 3.32 -18.80
N TYR A 467 9.47 2.65 -18.55
CA TYR A 467 8.15 2.92 -19.11
C TYR A 467 7.29 3.46 -17.97
N ARG A 468 6.93 4.74 -18.04
CA ARG A 468 6.22 5.40 -16.94
C ARG A 468 4.73 5.13 -16.99
N GLY A 469 4.14 4.74 -15.87
CA GLY A 469 2.73 4.33 -15.80
C GLY A 469 1.77 5.51 -15.99
N TYR A 470 0.66 5.31 -16.71
CA TYR A 470 -0.46 6.26 -16.65
C TYR A 470 -1.41 6.01 -15.48
N GLY A 471 -1.24 4.91 -14.73
CA GLY A 471 -2.10 4.52 -13.62
C GLY A 471 -3.43 3.90 -14.05
N ASN A 472 -3.53 3.41 -15.29
CA ASN A 472 -4.74 2.86 -15.88
C ASN A 472 -4.63 1.37 -16.29
N GLY A 473 -3.52 0.71 -16.00
CA GLY A 473 -3.34 -0.73 -16.22
C GLY A 473 -2.94 -1.18 -17.63
N TYR A 474 -2.93 -0.30 -18.64
CA TYR A 474 -2.60 -0.72 -20.03
C TYR A 474 -1.83 0.31 -20.86
N GLN A 475 -1.55 1.52 -20.34
CA GLN A 475 -0.82 2.56 -21.06
C GLN A 475 0.42 3.05 -20.30
N PHE A 476 1.46 3.36 -21.07
CA PHE A 476 2.72 3.94 -20.59
C PHE A 476 3.13 5.14 -21.42
N ALA A 477 3.83 6.10 -20.79
CA ALA A 477 4.48 7.19 -21.52
C ALA A 477 5.66 6.68 -22.36
N SER A 478 6.14 7.49 -23.30
CA SER A 478 7.32 7.17 -24.14
C SER A 478 8.52 6.75 -23.30
N ARG A 479 9.10 5.58 -23.63
CA ARG A 479 10.17 4.95 -22.87
C ARG A 479 11.42 5.82 -22.74
N LEU A 480 12.01 5.87 -21.56
CA LEU A 480 13.30 6.51 -21.29
C LEU A 480 14.39 5.43 -21.22
N ARG A 481 15.56 5.67 -21.80
CA ARG A 481 16.69 4.73 -21.73
C ARG A 481 17.53 5.00 -20.47
N ILE A 482 17.58 4.02 -19.56
CA ILE A 482 18.41 4.11 -18.34
C ILE A 482 19.88 3.84 -18.69
N GLY A 483 20.18 2.74 -19.40
CA GLY A 483 21.56 2.41 -19.75
C GLY A 483 21.76 0.97 -20.20
N GLY A 484 22.97 0.66 -20.70
CA GLY A 484 23.39 -0.70 -21.06
C GLY A 484 24.02 -1.46 -19.89
N GLY A 485 24.48 -2.69 -20.13
CA GLY A 485 25.21 -3.51 -19.15
C GLY A 485 24.34 -4.29 -18.16
N TRP A 486 23.01 -4.20 -18.26
CA TRP A 486 22.08 -4.95 -17.39
C TRP A 486 22.01 -6.45 -17.73
N ASN A 487 22.70 -6.89 -18.78
CA ASN A 487 22.98 -8.31 -19.04
C ASN A 487 23.99 -8.92 -18.04
N ALA A 488 24.67 -8.11 -17.22
CA ALA A 488 25.47 -8.61 -16.09
C ALA A 488 24.62 -9.29 -14.98
N TYR A 489 23.30 -9.10 -15.00
CA TYR A 489 22.36 -9.60 -14.01
C TYR A 489 21.50 -10.76 -14.56
N ASP A 490 21.34 -11.83 -13.78
CA ASP A 490 20.48 -12.97 -14.12
C ASP A 490 19.07 -12.87 -13.48
N ARG A 491 18.94 -12.03 -12.45
CA ARG A 491 17.68 -11.57 -11.86
C ARG A 491 17.70 -10.07 -11.66
N ILE A 492 16.57 -9.44 -11.95
CA ILE A 492 16.22 -8.09 -11.48
C ILE A 492 14.86 -8.26 -10.79
N VAL A 493 14.73 -7.78 -9.56
CA VAL A 493 13.51 -7.91 -8.75
C VAL A 493 13.13 -6.52 -8.29
N GLY A 494 11.90 -6.12 -8.63
CA GLY A 494 11.30 -4.91 -8.12
C GLY A 494 10.89 -5.13 -6.68
N ALA A 495 11.50 -4.39 -5.76
CA ALA A 495 11.35 -4.68 -4.34
C ALA A 495 10.25 -3.82 -3.68
N GLY A 496 10.10 -2.58 -4.13
CA GLY A 496 9.46 -1.51 -3.35
C GLY A 496 10.52 -0.76 -2.53
N ASP A 497 10.10 0.07 -1.58
CA ASP A 497 11.05 0.80 -0.72
C ASP A 497 11.75 -0.16 0.25
N LEU A 498 12.99 -0.56 -0.05
CA LEU A 498 13.80 -1.37 0.85
C LEU A 498 14.49 -0.51 1.91
N THR A 499 14.74 0.78 1.66
CA THR A 499 15.55 1.61 2.56
C THR A 499 14.76 2.39 3.61
N GLY A 500 13.43 2.49 3.46
CA GLY A 500 12.58 3.32 4.30
C GLY A 500 12.70 4.81 3.98
N ASP A 501 13.24 5.16 2.80
CA ASP A 501 13.38 6.55 2.35
C ASP A 501 12.15 7.06 1.58
N GLY A 502 11.16 6.21 1.33
CA GLY A 502 9.89 6.51 0.68
C GLY A 502 9.90 6.37 -0.84
N LEU A 503 11.01 5.88 -1.43
CA LEU A 503 11.20 5.76 -2.87
C LEU A 503 11.33 4.28 -3.28
N THR A 504 10.89 3.94 -4.48
CA THR A 504 10.95 2.55 -4.98
C THR A 504 12.40 2.11 -5.24
N ASP A 505 12.84 1.07 -4.55
CA ASP A 505 14.12 0.39 -4.78
C ASP A 505 13.95 -0.88 -5.66
N ILE A 506 15.06 -1.32 -6.26
CA ILE A 506 15.16 -2.65 -6.89
C ILE A 506 16.41 -3.39 -6.40
N VAL A 507 16.40 -4.73 -6.46
CA VAL A 507 17.62 -5.53 -6.34
C VAL A 507 17.96 -6.23 -7.64
N ALA A 508 19.25 -6.40 -7.91
CA ALA A 508 19.75 -7.11 -9.08
C ALA A 508 20.84 -8.12 -8.68
N ARG A 509 20.73 -9.36 -9.17
CA ARG A 509 21.66 -10.46 -8.87
C ARG A 509 22.47 -10.81 -10.11
N THR A 510 23.78 -10.97 -9.95
CA THR A 510 24.68 -11.47 -11.00
C THR A 510 24.68 -13.00 -11.07
N GLY A 511 25.09 -13.57 -12.21
CA GLY A 511 25.17 -15.02 -12.37
C GLY A 511 26.12 -15.75 -11.40
N ASP A 512 27.11 -15.05 -10.83
CA ASP A 512 27.98 -15.57 -9.76
C ASP A 512 27.41 -15.34 -8.34
N GLY A 513 26.17 -14.84 -8.23
CA GLY A 513 25.41 -14.78 -6.98
C GLY A 513 25.69 -13.58 -6.09
N LYS A 514 26.25 -12.49 -6.64
CA LYS A 514 26.34 -11.20 -5.94
C LYS A 514 25.01 -10.46 -6.07
N LEU A 515 24.39 -10.11 -4.94
CA LEU A 515 23.21 -9.23 -4.92
C LEU A 515 23.63 -7.78 -4.73
N TYR A 516 23.02 -6.89 -5.50
CA TYR A 516 23.17 -5.45 -5.41
C TYR A 516 21.81 -4.78 -5.20
N LEU A 517 21.78 -3.78 -4.33
CA LEU A 517 20.67 -2.84 -4.17
C LEU A 517 20.90 -1.67 -5.12
N TYR A 518 19.84 -1.27 -5.82
CA TYR A 518 19.76 -0.01 -6.55
C TYR A 518 18.69 0.83 -5.87
N GLN A 519 19.12 1.78 -5.05
CA GLN A 519 18.20 2.66 -4.35
C GLN A 519 17.49 3.61 -5.32
N GLY A 520 16.21 3.87 -5.11
CA GLY A 520 15.41 4.82 -5.88
C GLY A 520 15.87 6.27 -5.74
N THR A 521 15.46 7.12 -6.68
CA THR A 521 15.64 8.58 -6.63
C THR A 521 14.34 9.37 -6.75
N GLY A 522 13.26 8.75 -7.22
CA GLY A 522 12.03 9.45 -7.63
C GLY A 522 12.22 10.32 -8.88
N VAL A 523 13.27 10.10 -9.69
CA VAL A 523 13.58 10.94 -10.86
C VAL A 523 13.75 10.08 -12.12
N SER A 524 12.76 10.12 -13.01
CA SER A 524 12.67 9.29 -14.23
C SER A 524 13.89 9.28 -15.16
N THR A 525 14.70 10.34 -15.19
CA THR A 525 15.92 10.45 -16.01
C THR A 525 17.16 9.84 -15.36
N SER A 526 17.13 9.58 -14.06
CA SER A 526 18.18 8.92 -13.28
C SER A 526 17.55 8.14 -12.12
N PRO A 527 16.73 7.11 -12.38
CA PRO A 527 15.82 6.52 -11.39
C PRO A 527 16.53 5.80 -10.23
N PHE A 528 17.83 5.55 -10.33
CA PHE A 528 18.62 4.88 -9.30
C PHE A 528 19.86 5.66 -8.88
N LYS A 529 20.19 5.58 -7.58
CA LYS A 529 21.49 5.94 -7.00
C LYS A 529 22.57 4.93 -7.47
N SER A 530 23.85 5.16 -7.16
CA SER A 530 24.90 4.15 -7.42
C SER A 530 24.62 2.85 -6.67
N ARG A 531 24.82 1.69 -7.32
CA ARG A 531 24.51 0.38 -6.73
C ARG A 531 25.32 0.10 -5.45
N VAL A 532 24.65 -0.40 -4.42
CA VAL A 532 25.26 -0.88 -3.17
C VAL A 532 25.40 -2.41 -3.23
N TYR A 533 26.53 -2.95 -2.79
CA TYR A 533 26.74 -4.40 -2.73
C TYR A 533 26.15 -4.97 -1.44
N VAL A 534 25.16 -5.86 -1.56
CA VAL A 534 24.45 -6.45 -0.41
C VAL A 534 25.16 -7.71 0.08
N GLY A 535 25.67 -8.54 -0.83
CA GLY A 535 26.47 -9.72 -0.46
C GLY A 535 26.51 -10.84 -1.52
N PRO A 536 27.33 -11.88 -1.26
CA PRO A 536 27.47 -13.05 -2.14
C PRO A 536 26.45 -14.15 -1.80
N GLY A 537 26.52 -15.28 -2.52
CA GLY A 537 25.81 -16.51 -2.15
C GLY A 537 24.38 -16.62 -2.65
N TRP A 538 23.85 -15.61 -3.34
CA TRP A 538 22.46 -15.59 -3.81
C TRP A 538 22.19 -16.52 -5.00
N GLN A 539 23.21 -17.13 -5.60
CA GLN A 539 23.07 -18.19 -6.60
C GLN A 539 22.53 -19.52 -6.01
N GLN A 540 22.48 -19.66 -4.68
CA GLN A 540 21.80 -20.79 -4.02
C GLN A 540 20.27 -20.78 -4.24
N PHE A 541 19.70 -19.64 -4.65
CA PHE A 541 18.27 -19.46 -4.84
C PHE A 541 17.88 -19.53 -6.32
N ARG A 542 16.84 -20.30 -6.63
CA ARG A 542 16.25 -20.39 -7.97
C ARG A 542 15.44 -19.14 -8.29
N ASN A 543 14.63 -18.73 -7.31
CA ASN A 543 13.72 -17.60 -7.40
C ASN A 543 14.04 -16.59 -6.29
N ILE A 544 13.86 -15.32 -6.59
CA ILE A 544 13.86 -14.20 -5.65
C ILE A 544 12.65 -13.36 -6.05
N ALA A 545 11.76 -13.12 -5.10
CA ALA A 545 10.50 -12.40 -5.25
C ALA A 545 10.40 -11.34 -4.16
N ALA A 546 9.54 -10.34 -4.36
CA ALA A 546 9.24 -9.31 -3.37
C ALA A 546 7.74 -9.33 -3.07
N PRO A 547 7.30 -9.64 -1.84
CA PRO A 547 5.90 -9.54 -1.42
C PRO A 547 5.42 -8.08 -1.23
N GLY A 548 6.35 -7.13 -1.11
CA GLY A 548 6.10 -5.82 -0.49
C GLY A 548 6.60 -5.82 0.96
N ASP A 549 6.04 -4.97 1.82
CA ASP A 549 6.25 -5.05 3.26
C ASP A 549 5.57 -6.33 3.78
N LEU A 550 6.34 -7.33 4.22
CA LEU A 550 5.81 -8.59 4.74
C LEU A 550 5.71 -8.60 6.28
N ASN A 551 6.34 -7.65 6.97
CA ASN A 551 6.54 -7.67 8.42
C ASN A 551 5.89 -6.48 9.15
N GLY A 552 5.24 -5.59 8.41
CA GLY A 552 4.56 -4.41 8.89
C GLY A 552 5.47 -3.27 9.33
N ASP A 553 6.79 -3.33 9.09
CA ASP A 553 7.77 -2.35 9.61
C ASP A 553 7.95 -1.11 8.72
N GLY A 554 7.17 -1.01 7.64
CA GLY A 554 7.13 0.15 6.73
C GLY A 554 8.18 0.11 5.63
N ARG A 555 8.83 -1.04 5.43
CA ARG A 555 9.81 -1.31 4.36
C ARG A 555 9.46 -2.61 3.67
N ALA A 556 9.83 -2.73 2.40
CA ALA A 556 9.69 -3.98 1.67
C ALA A 556 10.67 -5.06 2.16
N ASP A 557 10.27 -6.31 1.97
CA ASP A 557 11.03 -7.53 2.24
C ASP A 557 11.34 -8.29 0.93
N LEU A 558 12.24 -9.27 1.00
CA LEU A 558 12.41 -10.27 -0.06
C LEU A 558 12.08 -11.68 0.41
N ILE A 559 11.59 -12.51 -0.53
CA ILE A 559 11.50 -13.96 -0.38
C ILE A 559 12.42 -14.62 -1.41
N ALA A 560 13.22 -15.59 -0.98
CA ALA A 560 14.08 -16.37 -1.86
C ALA A 560 13.89 -17.87 -1.63
N THR A 561 13.79 -18.65 -2.71
CA THR A 561 13.53 -20.10 -2.64
C THR A 561 14.62 -20.92 -3.34
N ASN A 562 15.06 -22.01 -2.70
CA ASN A 562 16.19 -22.83 -3.17
C ASN A 562 15.73 -24.12 -3.86
N SER A 563 16.68 -24.84 -4.48
CA SER A 563 16.40 -26.08 -5.23
C SER A 563 15.91 -27.26 -4.37
N ARG A 564 16.08 -27.21 -3.04
CA ARG A 564 15.53 -28.20 -2.09
C ARG A 564 14.07 -27.92 -1.74
N GLY A 565 13.53 -26.76 -2.14
CA GLY A 565 12.19 -26.32 -1.81
C GLY A 565 12.08 -25.51 -0.52
N GLU A 566 13.20 -25.10 0.07
CA GLU A 566 13.19 -24.21 1.24
C GLU A 566 12.90 -22.77 0.80
N ALA A 567 12.03 -22.06 1.53
CA ALA A 567 11.81 -20.62 1.37
C ALA A 567 12.33 -19.84 2.58
N PHE A 568 12.94 -18.68 2.31
CA PHE A 568 13.44 -17.77 3.33
C PHE A 568 12.94 -16.35 3.07
N ARG A 569 12.47 -15.69 4.13
CA ARG A 569 12.21 -14.25 4.20
C ARG A 569 13.49 -13.52 4.59
N TYR A 570 13.67 -12.35 4.00
CA TYR A 570 14.78 -11.43 4.25
C TYR A 570 14.20 -10.06 4.57
N ASP A 571 14.09 -9.75 5.86
CA ASP A 571 13.63 -8.45 6.34
C ASP A 571 14.59 -7.33 5.96
N SER A 572 14.12 -6.16 5.54
CA SER A 572 15.02 -5.00 5.42
C SER A 572 15.61 -4.60 6.78
N ASN A 573 16.86 -4.11 6.78
CA ASN A 573 17.50 -3.51 7.96
C ASN A 573 17.45 -1.97 8.01
N GLY A 574 16.83 -1.30 7.04
CA GLY A 574 16.77 0.18 6.97
C GLY A 574 18.08 0.88 6.60
N TYR A 575 19.14 0.12 6.28
CA TYR A 575 20.48 0.62 5.91
C TYR A 575 20.96 0.07 4.55
N GLY A 576 20.03 -0.34 3.69
CA GLY A 576 20.34 -0.90 2.36
C GLY A 576 20.82 -2.35 2.36
N GLY A 577 20.53 -3.10 3.43
CA GLY A 577 20.76 -4.54 3.51
C GLY A 577 19.61 -5.25 4.22
N PHE A 578 19.84 -6.50 4.62
CA PHE A 578 18.82 -7.35 5.23
C PHE A 578 19.21 -7.79 6.65
N LYS A 579 18.20 -8.08 7.49
CA LYS A 579 18.35 -8.77 8.77
C LYS A 579 18.70 -10.26 8.53
N SER A 580 18.96 -11.03 9.59
CA SER A 580 19.16 -12.48 9.50
C SER A 580 17.91 -13.17 8.91
N ARG A 581 18.09 -13.97 7.86
CA ARG A 581 16.99 -14.63 7.14
C ARG A 581 16.16 -15.56 8.04
N VAL A 582 14.84 -15.55 7.85
CA VAL A 582 13.89 -16.43 8.55
C VAL A 582 13.40 -17.50 7.57
N LYS A 583 13.40 -18.79 7.95
CA LYS A 583 12.82 -19.85 7.11
C LYS A 583 11.30 -19.83 7.22
N LEU A 584 10.60 -19.69 6.09
CA LEU A 584 9.13 -19.73 6.01
C LEU A 584 8.59 -21.15 5.87
N GLY A 585 9.37 -22.08 5.32
CA GLY A 585 8.97 -23.48 5.19
C GLY A 585 9.68 -24.23 4.06
N ASP A 586 9.08 -25.35 3.67
CA ASP A 586 9.57 -26.31 2.68
C ASP A 586 8.52 -26.54 1.58
N GLY A 587 8.86 -27.32 0.54
CA GLY A 587 7.94 -27.67 -0.57
C GLY A 587 7.81 -26.62 -1.68
N TRP A 588 8.53 -25.50 -1.61
CA TRP A 588 8.51 -24.42 -2.61
C TRP A 588 9.13 -24.80 -3.96
N ASN A 589 9.73 -25.98 -4.07
CA ASN A 589 10.16 -26.59 -5.33
C ASN A 589 8.99 -27.10 -6.19
N ALA A 590 7.75 -27.10 -5.67
CA ALA A 590 6.53 -27.26 -6.46
C ALA A 590 6.35 -26.14 -7.51
N TYR A 591 6.98 -24.98 -7.28
CA TYR A 591 6.91 -23.82 -8.18
C TYR A 591 8.07 -23.81 -9.20
N ARG A 592 7.72 -23.74 -10.49
CA ARG A 592 8.66 -23.52 -11.59
C ARG A 592 9.26 -22.11 -11.50
N ASP A 593 8.43 -21.14 -11.17
CA ASP A 593 8.73 -19.72 -11.12
C ASP A 593 8.00 -19.10 -9.91
N LEU A 594 8.58 -18.05 -9.31
CA LEU A 594 7.99 -17.29 -8.22
C LEU A 594 8.31 -15.80 -8.43
N PHE A 595 7.31 -14.93 -8.29
CA PHE A 595 7.34 -13.52 -8.69
C PHE A 595 6.87 -12.59 -7.56
#